data_AF-A0A7M7PTA2-F1
#
_entry.id   AF-A0A7M7PTA2-F1
#
_cell.length_a   1.000
_cell.length_b   1.000
_cell.length_c   1.000
_cell.angle_alpha   90.00
_cell.angle_beta   90.00
_cell.angle_gamma   90.00
#
_symmetry.space_group_name_H-M   'P 1'
#
loop_
_entity.id
_entity.type
_entity.pdbx_description
1 polymer ?
#
loop_
_entity_poly.entity_id
_entity_poly.type
_entity_poly.pdbx_seq_one_letter_code
_entity_poly.pdbx_strand_id
1 'polypeptide(L)'
;MPRRDNSMGFLSSLAPRQEKGNQKTLLVIDDLHTDWAKYFRGKLIHGEYEIRVEQCEFSELNLASYSDAGVTVDMRGIRQGQRVVRTFKPDYVLVRQHARSMEVQEDWRNLVIGFQYGNVPSLNSWQVVYNFMDKPWVFSQLTTRQEKLGKEKFPLVDQAFFPNHREMVSDDTVMEERYIYNEKMEMMKKEE
;
A
#
# COMPACT_ATOMS: atom_id res chain seq x y z
N MET A 1 -59.53 25.29 2.25
CA MET A 1 -58.53 24.21 2.39
C MET A 1 -57.19 24.72 1.86
N PRO A 2 -56.26 25.19 2.70
CA PRO A 2 -54.95 25.65 2.24
C PRO A 2 -53.98 24.47 2.10
N ARG A 3 -53.19 24.50 1.03
CA ARG A 3 -52.16 23.51 0.71
C ARG A 3 -51.03 23.59 1.74
N ARG A 4 -50.68 22.48 2.39
CA ARG A 4 -49.49 22.37 3.24
C ARG A 4 -48.25 22.32 2.33
N ASP A 5 -47.43 23.34 2.45
CA ASP A 5 -46.06 23.37 1.96
C ASP A 5 -45.24 22.34 2.75
N ASN A 6 -44.55 21.45 2.05
CA ASN A 6 -43.72 20.40 2.63
C ASN A 6 -42.23 20.63 2.28
N SER A 7 -41.80 21.89 2.28
CA SER A 7 -40.39 22.29 2.20
C SER A 7 -39.72 22.24 3.59
N MET A 8 -39.56 21.05 4.15
CA MET A 8 -38.68 20.86 5.30
C MET A 8 -37.99 19.49 5.22
N GLY A 9 -36.80 19.49 4.60
CA GLY A 9 -35.93 18.31 4.55
C GLY A 9 -34.44 18.62 4.37
N PHE A 10 -34.04 19.91 4.37
CA PHE A 10 -32.66 20.35 4.10
C PHE A 10 -32.02 21.11 5.27
N LEU A 11 -32.27 20.67 6.51
CA LEU A 11 -31.60 21.22 7.69
C LEU A 11 -31.24 20.11 8.68
N SER A 12 -30.24 19.28 8.34
CA SER A 12 -29.53 18.46 9.34
C SER A 12 -28.10 18.95 9.62
N SER A 13 -27.67 20.08 9.05
CA SER A 13 -26.33 20.62 9.22
C SER A 13 -26.15 21.58 10.41
N LEU A 14 -27.11 21.64 11.35
CA LEU A 14 -27.07 22.54 12.50
C LEU A 14 -27.19 21.84 13.86
N ALA A 15 -27.05 20.51 13.90
CA ALA A 15 -26.76 19.87 15.18
C ALA A 15 -25.35 20.31 15.63
N PRO A 16 -25.15 20.80 16.86
CA PRO A 16 -23.80 20.99 17.39
C PRO A 16 -23.07 19.67 17.24
N ARG A 17 -21.89 19.71 16.61
CA ARG A 17 -20.99 18.57 16.46
C ARG A 17 -20.84 17.98 17.85
N GLN A 18 -21.49 16.84 18.09
CA GLN A 18 -21.31 16.08 19.32
C GLN A 18 -19.79 15.94 19.47
N GLU A 19 -19.22 16.51 20.53
CA GLU A 19 -17.78 16.41 20.76
C GLU A 19 -17.44 14.95 20.58
N LYS A 20 -16.59 14.63 19.59
CA LYS A 20 -16.15 13.27 19.36
C LYS A 20 -15.57 12.82 20.69
N GLY A 21 -16.30 11.99 21.43
CA GLY A 21 -15.83 11.42 22.68
C GLY A 21 -14.43 10.85 22.46
N ASN A 22 -13.61 10.82 23.51
CA ASN A 22 -12.21 10.40 23.48
C ASN A 22 -12.00 9.10 22.68
N GLN A 23 -11.83 9.20 21.36
CA GLN A 23 -11.79 8.06 20.46
C GLN A 23 -10.91 8.39 19.25
N LYS A 24 -10.04 7.46 18.91
CA LYS A 24 -9.17 7.49 17.74
C LYS A 24 -9.53 6.36 16.79
N THR A 25 -9.58 6.68 15.50
CA THR A 25 -9.97 5.75 14.44
C THR A 25 -8.72 5.07 13.88
N LEU A 26 -8.58 3.77 14.10
CA LEU A 26 -7.59 2.93 13.46
C LEU A 26 -8.22 2.27 12.23
N LEU A 27 -7.72 2.58 11.04
CA LEU A 27 -8.02 1.82 9.84
C LEU A 27 -7.06 0.62 9.78
N VAL A 28 -7.60 -0.59 9.66
CA VAL A 28 -6.83 -1.79 9.39
C VAL A 28 -7.11 -2.24 7.97
N ILE A 29 -6.06 -2.27 7.14
CA ILE A 29 -6.14 -2.75 5.76
C ILE A 29 -5.73 -4.22 5.75
N ASP A 30 -6.73 -5.10 5.84
CA ASP A 30 -6.57 -6.55 5.94
C ASP A 30 -7.86 -7.26 5.48
N ASP A 31 -7.75 -8.56 5.19
CA ASP A 31 -8.91 -9.42 4.94
C ASP A 31 -9.75 -9.66 6.20
N LEU A 32 -10.90 -10.33 6.06
CA LEU A 32 -11.81 -10.62 7.16
C LEU A 32 -11.45 -11.88 7.98
N HIS A 33 -10.35 -12.56 7.67
CA HIS A 33 -9.95 -13.76 8.43
C HIS A 33 -9.50 -13.40 9.86
N THR A 34 -8.96 -12.20 10.05
CA THR A 34 -8.56 -11.69 11.38
C THR A 34 -9.51 -10.59 11.84
N ASP A 35 -10.25 -10.82 12.93
CA ASP A 35 -11.08 -9.78 13.57
C ASP A 35 -10.21 -8.85 14.42
N TRP A 36 -9.69 -7.77 13.82
CA TRP A 36 -8.83 -6.82 14.53
C TRP A 36 -9.58 -6.03 15.61
N ALA A 37 -10.89 -5.80 15.45
CA ALA A 37 -11.69 -5.12 16.46
C ALA A 37 -11.72 -5.91 17.79
N LYS A 38 -11.67 -7.25 17.73
CA LYS A 38 -11.53 -8.10 18.93
C LYS A 38 -10.22 -7.84 19.68
N TYR A 39 -9.08 -7.69 18.97
CA TYR A 39 -7.77 -7.51 19.59
C TYR A 39 -7.58 -6.11 20.22
N PHE A 40 -8.22 -5.09 19.64
CA PHE A 40 -8.18 -3.72 20.15
C PHE A 40 -9.31 -3.39 21.14
N ARG A 41 -10.24 -4.33 21.39
CA ARG A 41 -11.36 -4.12 22.32
C ARG A 41 -10.86 -3.77 23.72
N GLY A 42 -11.36 -2.66 24.26
CA GLY A 42 -11.01 -2.17 25.60
C GLY A 42 -9.58 -1.64 25.73
N LYS A 43 -8.82 -1.56 24.62
CA LYS A 43 -7.53 -0.88 24.61
C LYS A 43 -7.75 0.62 24.53
N LEU A 44 -7.00 1.36 25.35
CA LEU A 44 -7.05 2.81 25.43
C LEU A 44 -5.67 3.39 25.12
N ILE A 45 -5.64 4.50 24.39
CA ILE A 45 -4.44 5.30 24.17
C ILE A 45 -4.31 6.25 25.35
N HIS A 46 -3.16 6.22 26.04
CA HIS A 46 -2.90 6.98 27.27
C HIS A 46 -3.94 6.77 28.39
N GLY A 47 -4.71 5.66 28.34
CA GLY A 47 -5.79 5.41 29.30
C GLY A 47 -7.04 6.26 29.10
N GLU A 48 -7.09 7.09 28.05
CA GLU A 48 -8.15 8.08 27.85
C GLU A 48 -8.93 7.88 26.56
N TYR A 49 -8.24 7.54 25.46
CA TYR A 49 -8.87 7.46 24.13
C TYR A 49 -9.17 6.02 23.74
N GLU A 50 -10.44 5.73 23.48
CA GLU A 50 -10.87 4.48 22.88
C GLU A 50 -10.35 4.33 21.45
N ILE A 51 -10.15 3.07 21.02
CA ILE A 51 -9.74 2.77 19.65
C ILE A 51 -10.96 2.27 18.88
N ARG A 52 -11.42 3.05 17.89
CA ARG A 52 -12.39 2.57 16.89
C ARG A 52 -11.64 1.89 15.77
N VAL A 53 -11.86 0.59 15.60
CA VAL A 53 -11.31 -0.15 14.47
C VAL A 53 -12.30 -0.10 13.31
N GLU A 54 -11.85 0.40 12.17
CA GLU A 54 -12.48 0.17 10.87
C GLU A 54 -11.57 -0.78 10.08
N GLN A 55 -12.13 -1.82 9.49
CA GLN A 55 -11.36 -2.85 8.79
C GLN A 55 -11.98 -3.14 7.43
N CYS A 56 -11.14 -3.20 6.41
CA CYS A 56 -11.51 -3.52 5.03
C CYS A 56 -10.26 -3.83 4.20
N GLU A 57 -10.46 -4.42 3.02
CA GLU A 57 -9.39 -4.62 2.05
C GLU A 57 -9.12 -3.34 1.24
N PHE A 58 -7.94 -3.27 0.59
CA PHE A 58 -7.64 -2.19 -0.35
C PHE A 58 -8.68 -2.09 -1.47
N SER A 59 -9.22 -3.23 -1.93
CA SER A 59 -10.24 -3.30 -2.96
C SER A 59 -11.55 -2.60 -2.60
N GLU A 60 -11.81 -2.44 -1.30
CA GLU A 60 -13.01 -1.80 -0.76
C GLU A 60 -12.81 -0.30 -0.51
N LEU A 61 -11.57 0.19 -0.60
CA LEU A 61 -11.21 1.56 -0.26
C LEU A 61 -11.21 2.51 -1.46
N ASN A 62 -11.56 3.75 -1.17
CA ASN A 62 -11.18 4.93 -1.93
C ASN A 62 -10.89 6.07 -0.93
N LEU A 63 -10.24 7.14 -1.38
CA LEU A 63 -9.95 8.27 -0.51
C LEU A 63 -9.85 9.58 -1.28
N ALA A 64 -10.06 10.67 -0.55
CA ALA A 64 -9.71 12.02 -0.96
C ALA A 64 -8.76 12.63 0.08
N SER A 65 -7.63 13.16 -0.39
CA SER A 65 -6.61 13.76 0.46
C SER A 65 -6.49 15.25 0.18
N TYR A 66 -6.53 16.04 1.24
CA TYR A 66 -6.42 17.49 1.19
C TYR A 66 -5.24 17.93 2.05
N SER A 67 -4.44 18.89 1.58
CA SER A 67 -3.25 19.36 2.27
C SER A 67 -3.55 20.06 3.60
N ASP A 68 -4.75 20.61 3.75
CA ASP A 68 -5.23 21.35 4.92
C ASP A 68 -6.15 20.51 5.84
N ALA A 69 -6.89 19.56 5.28
CA ALA A 69 -7.95 18.83 5.98
C ALA A 69 -7.68 17.32 6.18
N GLY A 70 -6.53 16.82 5.73
CA GLY A 70 -6.10 15.42 5.84
C GLY A 70 -6.83 14.47 4.89
N VAL A 71 -6.89 13.20 5.25
CA VAL A 71 -7.51 12.15 4.42
C VAL A 71 -8.94 11.87 4.87
N THR A 72 -9.84 11.79 3.89
CA THR A 72 -11.18 11.23 4.04
C THR A 72 -11.24 9.92 3.27
N VAL A 73 -11.60 8.84 3.96
CA VAL A 73 -11.68 7.49 3.41
C VAL A 73 -13.13 7.13 3.16
N ASP A 74 -13.41 6.61 1.97
CA ASP A 74 -14.65 5.96 1.59
C ASP A 74 -14.45 4.45 1.57
N MET A 75 -15.15 3.75 2.45
CA MET A 75 -15.11 2.29 2.54
C MET A 75 -16.41 1.72 1.99
N ARG A 76 -16.29 0.90 0.97
CA ARG A 76 -17.40 0.15 0.36
C ARG A 76 -17.65 -1.11 1.17
N GLY A 77 -18.91 -1.47 1.34
CA GLY A 77 -19.30 -2.74 1.95
C GLY A 77 -20.71 -3.14 1.55
N ILE A 78 -21.14 -4.30 2.02
CA ILE A 78 -22.51 -4.80 1.79
C ILE A 78 -23.22 -4.89 3.14
N ARG A 79 -24.37 -4.22 3.26
CA ARG A 79 -25.24 -4.32 4.43
C ARG A 79 -26.63 -4.72 3.97
N GLN A 80 -27.14 -5.85 4.49
CA GLN A 80 -28.45 -6.39 4.11
C GLN A 80 -28.64 -6.53 2.59
N GLY A 81 -27.58 -6.92 1.88
CA GLY A 81 -27.61 -7.08 0.41
C GLY A 81 -27.48 -5.79 -0.39
N GLN A 82 -27.47 -4.61 0.25
CA GLN A 82 -27.24 -3.34 -0.44
C GLN A 82 -25.77 -2.90 -0.33
N ARG A 83 -25.24 -2.34 -1.42
CA ARG A 83 -23.92 -1.68 -1.40
C ARG A 83 -24.05 -0.37 -0.64
N VAL A 84 -23.26 -0.22 0.41
CA VAL A 84 -23.22 0.98 1.24
C VAL A 84 -21.80 1.51 1.25
N VAL A 85 -21.67 2.84 1.25
CA VAL A 85 -20.39 3.53 1.45
C VAL A 85 -20.41 4.17 2.83
N ARG A 86 -19.38 3.90 3.62
CA ARG A 86 -19.14 4.59 4.89
C ARG A 86 -17.93 5.49 4.75
N THR A 87 -18.09 6.76 5.10
CA THR A 87 -17.03 7.76 5.02
C THR A 87 -16.52 8.11 6.41
N PHE A 88 -15.21 8.09 6.61
CA PHE A 88 -14.59 8.47 7.88
C PHE A 88 -13.19 9.06 7.68
N LYS A 89 -12.63 9.65 8.75
CA LYS A 89 -11.25 10.14 8.78
C LYS A 89 -10.43 9.24 9.71
N PRO A 90 -9.47 8.46 9.20
CA PRO A 90 -8.58 7.66 10.05
C PRO A 90 -7.58 8.57 10.79
N ASP A 91 -7.28 8.21 12.04
CA ASP A 91 -6.21 8.82 12.82
C ASP A 91 -4.87 8.05 12.65
N TYR A 92 -4.95 6.76 12.30
CA TYR A 92 -3.79 5.89 12.05
C TYR A 92 -4.18 4.75 11.10
N VAL A 93 -3.22 4.19 10.37
CA VAL A 93 -3.45 3.01 9.50
C VAL A 93 -2.50 1.85 9.81
N LEU A 94 -3.06 0.66 10.01
CA LEU A 94 -2.31 -0.60 10.07
C LEU A 94 -2.45 -1.32 8.72
N VAL A 95 -1.34 -1.54 8.02
CA VAL A 95 -1.32 -2.20 6.71
C VAL A 95 -0.89 -3.66 6.88
N ARG A 96 -1.79 -4.59 6.54
CA ARG A 96 -1.55 -6.05 6.59
C ARG A 96 -1.70 -6.74 5.24
N GLN A 97 -2.34 -6.09 4.27
CA GLN A 97 -2.46 -6.55 2.90
C GLN A 97 -1.29 -6.03 2.01
N HIS A 98 -0.97 -6.77 0.95
CA HIS A 98 -0.03 -6.30 -0.07
C HIS A 98 -0.62 -5.14 -0.87
N ALA A 99 0.11 -4.01 -0.94
CA ALA A 99 -0.33 -2.83 -1.67
C ALA A 99 -0.16 -2.96 -3.20
N ARG A 100 0.57 -3.96 -3.67
CA ARG A 100 0.73 -4.29 -5.08
C ARG A 100 0.95 -5.79 -5.26
N SER A 101 0.29 -6.35 -6.26
CA SER A 101 0.47 -7.69 -6.77
C SER A 101 0.60 -7.63 -8.30
N MET A 102 1.06 -8.73 -8.91
CA MET A 102 1.17 -8.84 -10.37
C MET A 102 -0.13 -9.34 -11.00
N GLU A 103 -1.15 -9.63 -10.19
CA GLU A 103 -2.49 -9.94 -10.67
C GLU A 103 -3.18 -8.68 -11.23
N VAL A 104 -4.05 -8.91 -12.21
CA VAL A 104 -4.79 -7.83 -12.87
C VAL A 104 -5.68 -7.13 -11.83
N GLN A 105 -5.56 -5.79 -11.74
CA GLN A 105 -6.32 -4.92 -10.82
C GLN A 105 -5.90 -4.92 -9.34
N GLU A 106 -4.78 -5.56 -8.99
CA GLU A 106 -4.23 -5.50 -7.62
C GLU A 106 -3.08 -4.49 -7.48
N ASP A 107 -3.32 -3.25 -7.91
CA ASP A 107 -2.36 -2.14 -7.78
C ASP A 107 -2.98 -0.97 -7.01
N TRP A 108 -2.60 -0.86 -5.74
CA TRP A 108 -3.13 0.12 -4.78
C TRP A 108 -2.14 1.26 -4.50
N ARG A 109 -1.15 1.45 -5.38
CA ARG A 109 -0.13 2.51 -5.26
C ARG A 109 -0.72 3.89 -5.05
N ASN A 110 -1.80 4.19 -5.78
CA ASN A 110 -2.54 5.46 -5.67
C ASN A 110 -3.10 5.69 -4.26
N LEU A 111 -3.62 4.64 -3.60
CA LEU A 111 -4.12 4.74 -2.23
C LEU A 111 -2.98 5.01 -1.24
N VAL A 112 -1.85 4.30 -1.37
CA VAL A 112 -0.65 4.53 -0.55
C VAL A 112 -0.14 5.97 -0.69
N ILE A 113 -0.07 6.48 -1.93
CA ILE A 113 0.29 7.89 -2.20
C ILE A 113 -0.72 8.83 -1.56
N GLY A 114 -2.01 8.54 -1.67
CA GLY A 114 -3.08 9.33 -1.08
C GLY A 114 -2.97 9.46 0.43
N PHE A 115 -2.72 8.35 1.14
CA PHE A 115 -2.51 8.39 2.59
C PHE A 115 -1.25 9.16 2.99
N GLN A 116 -0.15 8.98 2.27
CA GLN A 116 1.09 9.74 2.49
C GLN A 116 0.88 11.24 2.23
N TYR A 117 0.14 11.60 1.18
CA TYR A 117 -0.14 12.99 0.81
C TYR A 117 -0.95 13.70 1.89
N GLY A 118 -1.99 13.04 2.43
CA GLY A 118 -2.79 13.60 3.52
C GLY A 118 -2.19 13.37 4.92
N ASN A 119 -0.93 12.94 5.00
CA ASN A 119 -0.14 12.81 6.23
C ASN A 119 -0.79 11.96 7.33
N VAL A 120 -1.48 10.87 6.98
CA VAL A 120 -1.99 9.92 7.98
C VAL A 120 -0.85 8.97 8.37
N PRO A 121 -0.52 8.83 9.66
CA PRO A 121 0.54 7.92 10.08
C PRO A 121 0.15 6.44 9.87
N SER A 122 1.14 5.57 9.64
CA SER A 122 0.92 4.16 9.38
C SER A 122 1.98 3.21 9.93
N LEU A 123 1.58 1.93 10.06
CA LEU A 123 2.44 0.81 10.38
C LEU A 123 2.32 -0.29 9.30
N ASN A 124 3.39 -0.70 8.62
CA ASN A 124 4.67 0.02 8.50
C ASN A 124 4.48 1.40 7.86
N SER A 125 5.49 2.28 7.94
CA SER A 125 5.39 3.62 7.35
C SER A 125 5.07 3.55 5.85
N TRP A 126 4.36 4.54 5.32
CA TRP A 126 4.01 4.56 3.89
C TRP A 126 5.24 4.56 2.98
N GLN A 127 6.36 5.13 3.43
CA GLN A 127 7.64 5.04 2.72
C GLN A 127 8.09 3.59 2.57
N VAL A 128 8.01 2.79 3.64
CA VAL A 128 8.33 1.36 3.58
C VAL A 128 7.33 0.62 2.71
N VAL A 129 6.03 0.85 2.91
CA VAL A 129 4.97 0.21 2.11
C VAL A 129 5.15 0.47 0.62
N TYR A 130 5.46 1.71 0.24
CA TYR A 130 5.72 2.11 -1.14
C TYR A 130 6.96 1.43 -1.72
N ASN A 131 8.07 1.42 -0.98
CA ASN A 131 9.31 0.78 -1.42
C ASN A 131 9.21 -0.75 -1.48
N PHE A 132 8.28 -1.36 -0.74
CA PHE A 132 8.10 -2.82 -0.71
C PHE A 132 7.28 -3.38 -1.88
N MET A 133 6.79 -2.54 -2.79
CA MET A 133 5.95 -2.95 -3.91
C MET A 133 6.71 -3.71 -5.01
N ASP A 134 8.04 -3.58 -5.06
CA ASP A 134 8.89 -4.29 -6.02
C ASP A 134 9.86 -5.21 -5.27
N LYS A 135 9.65 -6.52 -5.38
CA LYS A 135 10.51 -7.53 -4.70
C LYS A 135 12.00 -7.39 -5.05
N PRO A 136 12.41 -7.16 -6.32
CA PRO A 136 13.82 -6.95 -6.65
C PRO A 136 14.41 -5.70 -5.99
N TRP A 137 13.61 -4.63 -5.83
CA TRP A 137 14.04 -3.42 -5.13
C TRP A 137 14.35 -3.71 -3.65
N VAL A 138 13.47 -4.45 -2.97
CA VAL A 138 13.70 -4.89 -1.58
C VAL A 138 14.93 -5.81 -1.49
N PHE A 139 15.08 -6.73 -2.43
CA PHE A 139 16.22 -7.64 -2.48
C PHE A 139 17.55 -6.88 -2.61
N SER A 140 17.61 -5.78 -3.36
CA SER A 140 18.81 -4.94 -3.46
C SER A 140 19.31 -4.44 -2.10
N GLN A 141 18.40 -4.14 -1.17
CA GLN A 141 18.75 -3.72 0.20
C GLN A 141 19.41 -4.86 0.99
N LEU A 142 18.99 -6.11 0.72
CA LEU A 142 19.61 -7.31 1.30
C LEU A 142 21.01 -7.53 0.71
N THR A 143 21.20 -7.31 -0.59
CA THR A 143 22.53 -7.37 -1.23
C THR A 143 23.49 -6.37 -0.60
N THR A 144 23.09 -5.09 -0.48
CA THR A 144 23.89 -4.07 0.22
C THR A 144 24.16 -4.44 1.68
N ARG A 145 23.24 -5.15 2.34
CA ARG A 145 23.45 -5.62 3.70
C ARG A 145 24.46 -6.76 3.77
N GLN A 146 24.42 -7.70 2.82
CA GLN A 146 25.39 -8.79 2.70
C GLN A 146 26.79 -8.25 2.44
N GLU A 147 26.96 -7.29 1.53
CA GLU A 147 28.26 -6.66 1.24
C GLU A 147 28.92 -6.08 2.49
N LYS A 148 28.13 -5.45 3.37
CA LYS A 148 28.63 -4.86 4.62
C LYS A 148 28.98 -5.88 5.70
N LEU A 149 28.25 -7.00 5.76
CA LEU A 149 28.37 -7.98 6.86
C LEU A 149 29.22 -9.21 6.48
N GLY A 150 29.41 -9.47 5.19
CA GLY A 150 30.01 -10.68 4.67
C GLY A 150 29.02 -11.85 4.59
N LYS A 151 29.27 -12.78 3.65
CA LYS A 151 28.39 -13.94 3.39
C LYS A 151 28.24 -14.87 4.61
N GLU A 152 29.25 -14.95 5.47
CA GLU A 152 29.19 -15.78 6.68
C GLU A 152 28.16 -15.29 7.69
N LYS A 153 28.06 -13.98 7.90
CA LYS A 153 27.12 -13.38 8.87
C LYS A 153 25.74 -13.13 8.28
N PHE A 154 25.66 -12.95 6.97
CA PHE A 154 24.43 -12.70 6.25
C PHE A 154 24.39 -13.54 4.97
N PRO A 155 24.01 -14.83 5.07
CA PRO A 155 24.00 -15.77 3.95
C PRO A 155 22.77 -15.56 3.06
N LEU A 156 22.75 -14.46 2.31
CA LEU A 156 21.77 -14.20 1.26
C LEU A 156 21.97 -15.17 0.09
N VAL A 157 20.87 -15.70 -0.45
CA VAL A 157 20.86 -16.57 -1.63
C VAL A 157 21.41 -15.82 -2.85
N ASP A 158 22.20 -16.51 -3.68
CA ASP A 158 22.67 -15.94 -4.93
C ASP A 158 21.47 -15.85 -5.91
N GLN A 159 21.18 -14.65 -6.41
CA GLN A 159 20.07 -14.38 -7.31
C GLN A 159 20.50 -13.42 -8.41
N ALA A 160 20.04 -13.65 -9.64
CA ALA A 160 20.19 -12.74 -10.76
C ALA A 160 18.89 -11.93 -10.97
N PHE A 161 19.02 -10.64 -11.27
CA PHE A 161 17.91 -9.79 -11.70
C PHE A 161 18.06 -9.47 -13.19
N PHE A 162 17.01 -9.75 -13.96
CA PHE A 162 16.93 -9.43 -15.37
C PHE A 162 15.87 -8.34 -15.56
N PRO A 163 16.22 -7.13 -16.05
CA PRO A 163 15.25 -6.05 -16.28
C PRO A 163 14.15 -6.45 -17.28
N ASN A 164 14.47 -7.36 -18.20
CA ASN A 164 13.56 -7.88 -19.19
C ASN A 164 14.07 -9.25 -19.70
N HIS A 165 13.25 -9.94 -20.49
CA HIS A 165 13.53 -11.29 -20.99
C HIS A 165 14.75 -11.38 -21.93
N ARG A 166 15.21 -10.28 -22.55
CA ARG A 166 16.34 -10.31 -23.49
C ARG A 166 17.67 -10.59 -22.81
N GLU A 167 17.78 -10.20 -21.53
CA GLU A 167 18.96 -10.46 -20.71
C GLU A 167 18.97 -11.88 -20.15
N MET A 168 17.90 -12.66 -20.32
CA MET A 168 17.82 -14.06 -19.89
C MET A 168 18.47 -14.99 -20.92
N VAL A 169 19.72 -14.70 -21.25
CA VAL A 169 20.59 -15.54 -22.07
C VAL A 169 21.23 -16.61 -21.22
N SER A 170 21.39 -17.82 -21.77
CA SER A 170 22.20 -18.86 -21.11
C SER A 170 23.68 -18.50 -21.21
N ASP A 171 24.50 -18.95 -20.25
CA ASP A 171 25.96 -18.75 -20.28
C ASP A 171 26.56 -19.22 -21.62
N ASP A 172 26.01 -20.29 -22.21
CA ASP A 172 26.43 -20.81 -23.51
C ASP A 172 26.24 -19.79 -24.64
N THR A 173 25.11 -19.05 -24.63
CA THR A 173 24.79 -18.03 -25.65
C THR A 173 25.67 -16.79 -25.53
N VAL A 174 26.00 -16.36 -24.31
CA VAL A 174 26.90 -15.21 -24.07
C VAL A 174 28.32 -15.52 -24.52
N MET A 175 28.77 -16.76 -24.30
CA MET A 175 30.08 -17.22 -24.77
C MET A 175 30.14 -17.28 -26.30
N GLU A 176 29.10 -17.77 -26.97
CA GLU A 176 29.00 -17.76 -28.43
C GLU A 176 28.96 -16.34 -29.02
N GLU A 177 28.15 -15.44 -28.48
CA GLU A 177 28.07 -14.06 -28.99
C GLU A 177 29.37 -13.28 -28.77
N ARG A 178 30.04 -13.44 -27.61
CA ARG A 178 31.37 -12.88 -27.38
C ARG A 178 32.41 -13.47 -28.31
N TYR A 179 32.35 -14.78 -28.57
CA TYR A 179 33.25 -15.44 -29.51
C TYR A 179 33.08 -14.90 -30.94
N ILE A 180 31.83 -14.82 -31.43
CA ILE A 180 31.50 -14.30 -32.76
C ILE A 180 31.90 -12.83 -32.90
N TYR A 181 31.65 -12.00 -31.87
CA TYR A 181 32.08 -10.61 -31.87
C TYR A 181 33.60 -10.49 -31.95
N ASN A 182 34.32 -11.28 -31.15
CA ASN A 182 35.78 -11.28 -31.15
C ASN A 182 36.37 -11.75 -32.49
N GLU A 183 35.81 -12.80 -33.13
CA GLU A 183 36.22 -13.23 -34.48
C GLU A 183 35.99 -12.14 -35.53
N LYS A 184 34.83 -11.47 -35.51
CA LYS A 184 34.55 -10.36 -36.43
C LYS A 184 35.54 -9.20 -36.25
N MET A 185 35.88 -8.86 -35.01
CA MET A 185 36.87 -7.82 -34.71
C MET A 185 38.29 -8.22 -35.15
N GLU A 186 38.64 -9.52 -35.08
CA GLU A 186 39.91 -10.01 -35.62
C GLU A 186 39.97 -10.00 -37.15
N MET A 187 38.86 -10.34 -37.82
CA MET A 187 38.79 -10.28 -39.28
C MET A 187 38.93 -8.84 -39.80
N MET A 188 38.26 -7.88 -39.15
CA MET A 188 38.40 -6.46 -39.51
C MET A 188 39.82 -5.90 -39.32
N LYS A 189 40.61 -6.46 -38.40
CA LYS A 189 42.03 -6.07 -38.20
C LYS A 189 42.99 -6.66 -39.23
N LYS A 190 42.57 -7.69 -39.97
CA LYS A 190 43.39 -8.33 -41.02
C LYS A 190 43.17 -7.72 -42.40
N GLU A 191 42.20 -6.83 -42.54
CA GLU A 191 41.85 -6.14 -43.79
C GLU A 191 42.46 -4.72 -43.89
N GLU A 192 43.27 -4.30 -42.91
CA GLU A 192 44.14 -3.10 -42.96
C GLU A 192 45.60 -3.48 -43.24
#